data_AF-A0AAN7GTE4-F1
#
_entry.id   AF-A0AAN7GTE4-F1
#
_cell.length_a   1.000
_cell.length_b   1.000
_cell.length_c   1.000
_cell.angle_alpha   90.00
_cell.angle_beta   90.00
_cell.angle_gamma   90.00
#
_symmetry.space_group_name_H-M   'P 1'
#
loop_
_entity.id
_entity.type
_entity.pdbx_description
1 polymer ?
#
loop_
_entity_poly.entity_id
_entity_poly.type
_entity_poly.pdbx_seq_one_letter_code
_entity_poly.pdbx_strand_id
1 'polypeptide(L)'
;MAFAGTTQKCMACDKTVYLVDKLTADNRIYHKACFRCHHCKGTLKLGNYNSFEGVLYCRPHFDQLFKRTGSLDKSFEGTPKIGKPEKSEGEKAASKVSGMFAGTRDKCVGCKNTVYPTEKVTVNGTPYHKSCFKCTHGGCTISPSNYVAHEGRLYCRHHHTQLIREKGNLSQLEGDQHDKEVA
;
A
#
# COMPACT_ATOMS: atom_id res chain seq x y z
N MET A 1 -16.20 46.12 -15.62
CA MET A 1 -16.35 45.24 -14.44
C MET A 1 -14.98 45.08 -13.80
N ALA A 2 -14.71 45.75 -12.69
CA ALA A 2 -13.48 45.55 -11.93
C ALA A 2 -13.69 44.33 -11.02
N PHE A 3 -13.17 43.18 -11.43
CA PHE A 3 -13.09 42.03 -10.54
C PHE A 3 -12.15 42.40 -9.42
N ALA A 4 -12.68 42.63 -8.22
CA ALA A 4 -11.91 42.79 -7.00
C ALA A 4 -11.18 41.48 -6.69
N GLY A 5 -10.06 41.27 -7.39
CA GLY A 5 -9.15 40.16 -7.13
C GLY A 5 -8.58 40.31 -5.73
N THR A 6 -8.70 39.29 -4.91
CA THR A 6 -8.08 39.25 -3.59
C THR A 6 -6.56 39.47 -3.73
N THR A 7 -5.98 40.39 -2.97
CA THR A 7 -4.53 40.73 -2.99
C THR A 7 -3.65 39.68 -2.29
N GLN A 8 -4.19 38.49 -2.05
CA GLN A 8 -3.54 37.43 -1.28
C GLN A 8 -2.47 36.74 -2.12
N LYS A 9 -1.27 36.58 -1.57
CA LYS A 9 -0.12 35.95 -2.24
C LYS A 9 0.10 34.53 -1.73
N CYS A 10 0.51 33.65 -2.63
CA CYS A 10 0.87 32.27 -2.31
C CYS A 10 2.24 32.22 -1.64
N MET A 11 2.34 31.61 -0.47
CA MET A 11 3.64 31.49 0.21
C MET A 11 4.62 30.51 -0.45
N ALA A 12 4.16 29.67 -1.36
CA ALA A 12 5.01 28.70 -2.06
C ALA A 12 5.55 29.23 -3.40
N CYS A 13 4.92 30.23 -4.00
CA CYS A 13 5.30 30.69 -5.33
C CYS A 13 5.18 32.20 -5.56
N ASP A 14 4.87 32.95 -4.50
CA ASP A 14 4.75 34.42 -4.39
C ASP A 14 3.77 35.10 -5.37
N LYS A 15 3.02 34.30 -6.12
CA LYS A 15 2.00 34.76 -7.08
C LYS A 15 0.68 35.02 -6.36
N THR A 16 -0.10 35.93 -6.91
CA THR A 16 -1.46 36.20 -6.44
C THR A 16 -2.32 34.95 -6.57
N VAL A 17 -3.12 34.69 -5.54
CA VAL A 17 -4.04 33.55 -5.48
C VAL A 17 -5.43 34.05 -5.76
N TYR A 18 -6.02 33.55 -6.84
CA TYR A 18 -7.41 33.79 -7.17
C TYR A 18 -8.32 32.99 -6.23
N LEU A 19 -9.54 33.48 -6.00
CA LEU A 19 -10.53 32.84 -5.11
C LEU A 19 -10.77 31.36 -5.44
N VAL A 20 -10.69 30.98 -6.72
CA VAL A 20 -10.88 29.60 -7.20
C VAL A 20 -9.80 28.62 -6.74
N ASP A 21 -8.58 29.11 -6.57
CA ASP A 21 -7.40 28.32 -6.19
C ASP A 21 -6.95 28.60 -4.75
N LYS A 22 -7.69 29.45 -4.03
CA LYS A 22 -7.36 29.87 -2.67
C LYS A 22 -7.42 28.70 -1.71
N LEU A 23 -6.27 28.37 -1.16
CA LEU A 23 -6.10 27.35 -0.15
C LEU A 23 -5.51 27.99 1.12
N THR A 24 -6.28 28.06 2.19
CA THR A 24 -5.78 28.54 3.49
C THR A 24 -5.35 27.34 4.33
N ALA A 25 -4.08 27.34 4.76
CA ALA A 25 -3.49 26.31 5.62
C ALA A 25 -2.56 27.00 6.62
N ASP A 26 -2.72 26.72 7.92
CA ASP A 26 -1.83 27.23 8.97
C ASP A 26 -1.73 28.77 8.99
N ASN A 27 -2.86 29.46 8.80
CA ASN A 27 -2.95 30.92 8.63
C ASN A 27 -2.18 31.50 7.42
N ARG A 28 -1.75 30.64 6.50
CA ARG A 28 -1.04 31.00 5.27
C ARG A 28 -1.88 30.63 4.05
N ILE A 29 -1.64 31.32 2.94
CA ILE A 29 -2.39 31.10 1.70
C ILE A 29 -1.48 30.46 0.67
N TYR A 30 -2.00 29.42 0.03
CA TYR A 30 -1.35 28.65 -1.03
C TYR A 30 -2.31 28.49 -2.21
N HIS A 31 -1.77 28.16 -3.38
CA HIS A 31 -2.59 27.58 -4.45
C HIS A 31 -2.87 26.11 -4.16
N LYS A 32 -4.03 25.61 -4.59
CA LYS A 32 -4.33 24.17 -4.59
C LYS A 32 -3.23 23.35 -5.27
N ALA A 33 -2.69 23.86 -6.37
CA ALA A 33 -1.60 23.21 -7.10
C ALA A 33 -0.23 23.31 -6.40
N CYS A 34 0.01 24.36 -5.60
CA CYS A 34 1.27 24.59 -4.89
C CYS A 34 1.33 23.85 -3.54
N PHE A 35 0.21 23.30 -3.09
CA PHE A 35 0.12 22.54 -1.86
C PHE A 35 0.76 21.16 -2.01
N ARG A 36 2.09 21.10 -1.89
CA ARG A 36 2.90 19.91 -2.14
C ARG A 36 3.87 19.65 -1.01
N CYS A 37 4.19 18.39 -0.77
CA CYS A 37 5.16 18.01 0.25
C CYS A 37 6.58 18.36 -0.20
N HIS A 38 7.41 18.89 0.70
CA HIS A 38 8.81 19.20 0.39
C HIS A 38 9.64 17.94 0.02
N HIS A 39 9.40 16.82 0.70
CA HIS A 39 10.17 15.57 0.48
C HIS A 39 9.73 14.76 -0.75
N CYS A 40 8.42 14.51 -0.95
CA CYS A 40 7.96 13.74 -2.13
C CYS A 40 7.53 14.61 -3.30
N LYS A 41 7.39 15.93 -3.13
CA LYS A 41 6.75 16.84 -4.11
C LYS A 41 5.32 16.41 -4.50
N GLY A 42 4.73 15.47 -3.76
CA GLY A 42 3.38 14.96 -3.98
C GLY A 42 2.33 16.00 -3.59
N THR A 43 1.23 16.05 -4.32
CA THR A 43 0.08 16.92 -4.04
C THR A 43 -0.57 16.54 -2.72
N LEU A 44 -0.60 17.48 -1.79
CA LEU A 44 -1.24 17.34 -0.49
C LEU A 44 -2.71 17.80 -0.59
N LYS A 45 -3.54 17.32 0.33
CA LYS A 45 -4.94 17.76 0.48
C LYS A 45 -5.11 18.37 1.87
N LEU A 46 -6.02 19.33 2.04
CA LEU A 46 -6.31 19.97 3.34
C LEU A 46 -6.55 18.98 4.49
N GLY A 47 -7.12 17.81 4.21
CA GLY A 47 -7.41 16.82 5.25
C GLY A 47 -6.22 15.97 5.70
N ASN A 48 -5.13 15.91 4.91
CA ASN A 48 -4.07 14.90 5.05
C ASN A 48 -2.66 15.49 4.89
N TYR A 49 -2.41 16.67 5.46
CA TYR A 49 -1.10 17.31 5.49
C TYR A 49 -0.68 17.66 6.92
N ASN A 50 0.62 17.85 7.12
CA ASN A 50 1.18 18.44 8.33
C ASN A 50 2.11 19.60 7.96
N SER A 51 1.98 20.73 8.64
CA SER A 51 2.90 21.87 8.58
C SER A 51 3.94 21.76 9.71
N PHE A 52 5.21 21.96 9.40
CA PHE A 52 6.25 22.17 10.41
C PHE A 52 7.07 23.39 10.01
N GLU A 53 7.11 24.41 10.87
CA GLU A 53 7.83 25.68 10.64
C GLU A 53 7.47 26.37 9.30
N GLY A 54 6.24 26.19 8.82
CA GLY A 54 5.79 26.74 7.53
C GLY A 54 6.16 25.89 6.31
N VAL A 55 6.80 24.73 6.49
CA VAL A 55 7.05 23.74 5.44
C VAL A 55 5.99 22.64 5.47
N LEU A 56 5.48 22.28 4.29
CA LEU A 56 4.41 21.29 4.14
C LEU A 56 4.98 19.88 3.97
N TYR A 57 4.45 18.95 4.76
CA TYR A 57 4.81 17.53 4.77
C TYR A 57 3.57 16.65 4.61
N CYS A 58 3.74 15.50 3.96
CA CYS A 58 2.73 14.44 4.02
C CYS A 58 2.82 13.72 5.36
N ARG A 59 1.71 13.14 5.83
CA ARG A 59 1.68 12.35 7.07
C ARG A 59 2.83 11.35 7.23
N PRO A 60 3.16 10.50 6.25
CA PRO A 60 4.26 9.54 6.41
C PRO A 60 5.63 10.21 6.52
N HIS A 61 5.87 11.30 5.79
CA HIS A 61 7.16 12.00 5.88
C HIS A 61 7.28 12.82 7.16
N PHE A 62 6.19 13.40 7.64
CA PHE A 62 6.18 14.09 8.92
C PHE A 62 6.50 13.10 10.06
N ASP A 63 5.82 11.95 10.11
CA ASP A 63 6.10 10.90 11.10
C ASP A 63 7.56 10.41 11.03
N GLN A 64 8.11 10.26 9.83
CA GLN A 64 9.49 9.84 9.63
C GLN A 64 10.53 10.90 10.07
N LEU A 65 10.23 12.19 9.87
CA LEU A 65 11.08 13.28 10.34
C LEU A 65 11.10 13.34 11.87
N PHE A 66 9.93 13.27 12.50
CA PHE A 66 9.78 13.33 13.95
C PHE A 66 10.43 12.15 14.68
N LYS A 67 10.37 10.95 14.07
CA LYS A 67 11.07 9.77 14.60
C LYS A 67 12.59 9.89 14.53
N ARG A 68 13.14 10.71 13.63
CA ARG A 68 14.59 10.88 13.47
C ARG A 68 15.17 12.04 14.28
N THR A 69 14.37 13.04 14.62
CA THR A 69 14.83 14.24 15.36
C THR A 69 14.85 14.10 16.88
N GLY A 70 14.50 12.92 17.43
CA GLY A 70 14.74 12.59 18.83
C GLY A 70 13.56 12.87 19.76
N SER A 71 13.32 11.88 20.61
CA SER A 71 12.26 11.75 21.61
C SER A 71 11.99 13.01 22.43
N LEU A 72 10.72 13.42 22.47
CA LEU A 72 10.09 13.99 23.67
C LEU A 72 8.79 13.24 23.85
N ASP A 73 8.82 12.38 24.84
CA ASP A 73 7.73 11.62 25.40
C ASP A 73 6.60 12.59 25.78
N LYS A 74 5.55 12.61 24.98
CA LYS A 74 4.27 13.19 25.38
C LYS A 74 3.16 12.52 24.59
N SER A 75 2.58 11.54 25.26
CA SER A 75 1.17 11.21 25.19
C SER A 75 0.37 12.32 24.52
N PHE A 76 -0.09 12.06 23.30
CA PHE A 76 -1.29 12.73 22.80
C PHE A 76 -2.39 11.68 22.76
N GLU A 77 -2.83 11.29 23.96
CA GLU A 77 -4.26 11.09 24.17
C GLU A 77 -4.95 12.42 23.86
N GLY A 78 -6.02 12.39 23.06
CA GLY A 78 -7.01 13.45 23.08
C GLY A 78 -7.13 14.34 21.85
N THR A 79 -7.38 13.77 20.66
CA THR A 79 -8.41 14.41 19.82
C THR A 79 -9.78 14.13 20.45
N PRO A 80 -10.61 15.15 20.74
CA PRO A 80 -11.94 14.95 21.29
C PRO A 80 -12.80 14.28 20.24
N LYS A 81 -13.25 13.06 20.55
CA LYS A 81 -14.40 12.47 19.87
C LYS A 81 -15.64 13.20 20.37
N ILE A 82 -16.24 14.04 19.53
CA ILE A 82 -17.68 14.27 19.64
C ILE A 82 -18.36 12.99 19.09
N GLY A 83 -19.08 12.28 19.97
CA GLY A 83 -20.09 11.26 19.59
C GLY A 83 -19.64 9.78 19.50
N LYS A 84 -19.39 9.16 20.67
CA LYS A 84 -19.42 7.70 20.97
C LYS A 84 -20.84 7.08 20.76
N PRO A 85 -21.11 5.74 20.89
CA PRO A 85 -20.38 4.71 21.67
C PRO A 85 -20.26 3.32 20.97
N GLU A 86 -19.73 2.21 21.52
CA GLU A 86 -18.65 1.82 22.46
C GLU A 86 -18.45 0.29 22.32
N LYS A 87 -17.35 -0.19 22.94
CA LYS A 87 -16.88 -1.58 23.19
C LYS A 87 -15.89 -2.12 22.16
N SER A 88 -14.74 -2.68 22.51
CA SER A 88 -13.94 -2.76 23.74
C SER A 88 -12.65 -3.49 23.33
N GLU A 89 -11.55 -3.20 24.01
CA GLU A 89 -10.24 -3.83 23.81
C GLU A 89 -10.29 -5.37 23.97
N GLY A 90 -9.39 -6.04 23.25
CA GLY A 90 -9.24 -7.49 23.26
C GLY A 90 -8.02 -7.87 22.44
N GLU A 91 -6.86 -7.89 23.09
CA GLU A 91 -5.76 -8.74 22.66
C GLU A 91 -6.25 -10.20 22.60
N LYS A 92 -5.64 -10.99 21.71
CA LYS A 92 -5.88 -12.42 21.38
C LYS A 92 -6.88 -12.71 20.25
N ALA A 93 -6.30 -13.24 19.18
CA ALA A 93 -6.88 -14.25 18.29
C ALA A 93 -8.20 -13.89 17.60
N ALA A 94 -8.15 -13.05 16.56
CA ALA A 94 -9.16 -13.04 15.49
C ALA A 94 -9.03 -14.26 14.55
N SER A 95 -8.74 -15.43 15.12
CA SER A 95 -8.99 -16.72 14.48
C SER A 95 -10.38 -17.17 14.93
N LYS A 96 -11.47 -16.49 14.51
CA LYS A 96 -12.88 -16.98 14.58
C LYS A 96 -13.90 -15.89 14.18
N VAL A 97 -13.85 -15.41 12.93
CA VAL A 97 -15.07 -14.93 12.26
C VAL A 97 -14.98 -15.17 10.77
N SER A 98 -15.10 -16.43 10.38
CA SER A 98 -15.58 -16.69 9.02
C SER A 98 -16.53 -17.89 8.95
N GLY A 99 -16.89 -18.50 10.08
CA GLY A 99 -17.70 -19.73 10.21
C GLY A 99 -19.01 -19.80 9.43
N MET A 100 -19.56 -18.66 9.03
CA MET A 100 -20.96 -18.47 8.62
C MET A 100 -21.39 -18.86 7.20
N PHE A 101 -20.50 -18.76 6.21
CA PHE A 101 -20.90 -18.89 4.80
C PHE A 101 -20.11 -19.99 4.11
N ALA A 102 -20.82 -21.04 3.72
CA ALA A 102 -20.35 -22.24 3.03
C ALA A 102 -20.03 -22.00 1.54
N GLY A 103 -19.50 -20.82 1.20
CA GLY A 103 -19.04 -20.48 -0.14
C GLY A 103 -17.53 -20.27 -0.12
N THR A 104 -16.77 -21.32 -0.44
CA THR A 104 -15.35 -21.31 -0.83
C THR A 104 -14.45 -20.23 -0.17
N ARG A 105 -13.95 -20.50 1.04
CA ARG A 105 -12.94 -19.67 1.69
C ARG A 105 -11.52 -19.98 1.22
N ASP A 106 -11.26 -19.78 -0.06
CA ASP A 106 -9.91 -19.95 -0.61
C ASP A 106 -8.93 -19.03 0.13
N LYS A 107 -7.88 -19.60 0.73
CA LYS A 107 -6.83 -18.84 1.45
C LYS A 107 -5.57 -18.76 0.61
N CYS A 108 -5.06 -17.57 0.42
CA CYS A 108 -3.82 -17.34 -0.32
C CYS A 108 -2.66 -18.05 0.36
N VAL A 109 -1.93 -18.90 -0.35
CA VAL A 109 -0.73 -19.53 0.22
C VAL A 109 0.37 -18.48 0.50
N GLY A 110 0.42 -17.41 -0.31
CA GLY A 110 1.42 -16.34 -0.17
C GLY A 110 1.22 -15.44 1.05
N CYS A 111 -0.02 -15.05 1.36
CA CYS A 111 -0.31 -14.09 2.44
C CYS A 111 -1.28 -14.59 3.52
N LYS A 112 -1.76 -15.84 3.40
CA LYS A 112 -2.69 -16.53 4.33
C LYS A 112 -4.09 -15.88 4.47
N ASN A 113 -4.34 -14.79 3.76
CA ASN A 113 -5.64 -14.10 3.75
C ASN A 113 -6.60 -14.75 2.75
N THR A 114 -7.90 -14.56 2.97
CA THR A 114 -8.94 -15.02 2.04
C THR A 114 -8.79 -14.33 0.69
N VAL A 115 -8.91 -15.11 -0.38
CA VAL A 115 -8.84 -14.66 -1.76
C VAL A 115 -10.25 -14.70 -2.32
N TYR A 116 -10.72 -13.56 -2.80
CA TYR A 116 -12.01 -13.47 -3.46
C TYR A 116 -11.88 -13.83 -4.95
N PRO A 117 -12.93 -14.39 -5.59
CA PRO A 117 -12.90 -14.82 -6.99
C PRO A 117 -12.37 -13.75 -7.97
N THR A 118 -12.68 -12.47 -7.74
CA THR A 118 -12.21 -11.33 -8.57
C THR A 118 -10.69 -11.20 -8.63
N GLU A 119 -10.00 -11.55 -7.54
CA GLU A 119 -8.55 -11.43 -7.40
C GLU A 119 -7.84 -12.79 -7.31
N LYS A 120 -8.61 -13.88 -7.44
CA LYS A 120 -8.13 -15.26 -7.34
C LYS A 120 -7.38 -15.67 -8.59
N VAL A 121 -6.18 -16.21 -8.36
CA VAL A 121 -5.40 -16.95 -9.34
C VAL A 121 -5.20 -18.34 -8.76
N THR A 122 -5.79 -19.35 -9.38
CA THR A 122 -5.62 -20.75 -8.97
C THR A 122 -4.51 -21.37 -9.78
N VAL A 123 -3.55 -21.96 -9.09
CA VAL A 123 -2.32 -22.47 -9.68
C VAL A 123 -2.00 -23.81 -9.03
N ASN A 124 -2.02 -24.91 -9.79
CA ASN A 124 -1.89 -26.28 -9.28
C ASN A 124 -2.84 -26.59 -8.10
N GLY A 125 -4.10 -26.14 -8.21
CA GLY A 125 -5.10 -26.29 -7.14
C GLY A 125 -4.90 -25.38 -5.93
N THR A 126 -3.83 -24.59 -5.88
CA THR A 126 -3.56 -23.64 -4.79
C THR A 126 -3.97 -22.21 -5.17
N PRO A 127 -4.79 -21.53 -4.35
CA PRO A 127 -5.23 -20.18 -4.64
C PRO A 127 -4.21 -19.14 -4.17
N TYR A 128 -3.97 -18.14 -5.01
CA TYR A 128 -3.14 -16.97 -4.75
C TYR A 128 -3.90 -15.70 -5.11
N HIS A 129 -3.53 -14.58 -4.50
CA HIS A 129 -3.92 -13.26 -5.03
C HIS A 129 -3.08 -12.91 -6.27
N LYS A 130 -3.67 -12.17 -7.21
CA LYS A 130 -2.94 -11.56 -8.34
C LYS A 130 -1.69 -10.79 -7.89
N SER A 131 -1.77 -10.09 -6.76
CA SER A 131 -0.66 -9.33 -6.15
C SER A 131 0.37 -10.19 -5.39
N CYS A 132 -0.03 -11.37 -4.95
CA CYS A 132 0.83 -12.34 -4.27
C CYS A 132 1.57 -13.24 -5.26
N PHE A 133 1.08 -13.33 -6.49
CA PHE A 133 1.67 -14.10 -7.57
C PHE A 133 2.87 -13.37 -8.20
N LYS A 134 3.97 -13.30 -7.46
CA LYS A 134 5.23 -12.64 -7.87
C LYS A 134 6.44 -13.51 -7.51
N CYS A 135 7.54 -13.31 -8.24
CA CYS A 135 8.77 -14.02 -7.99
C CYS A 135 9.43 -13.59 -6.66
N THR A 136 9.84 -14.55 -5.84
CA THR A 136 10.49 -14.28 -4.53
C THR A 136 11.86 -13.61 -4.64
N HIS A 137 12.64 -13.88 -5.69
CA HIS A 137 14.03 -13.41 -5.80
C HIS A 137 14.22 -12.06 -6.49
N GLY A 138 13.23 -11.56 -7.21
CA GLY A 138 13.38 -10.30 -7.94
C GLY A 138 12.12 -9.47 -8.08
N GLY A 139 11.03 -9.84 -7.40
CA GLY A 139 9.76 -9.10 -7.47
C GLY A 139 9.12 -9.07 -8.87
N CYS A 140 9.68 -9.77 -9.86
CA CYS A 140 9.14 -9.84 -11.20
C CYS A 140 7.70 -10.37 -11.16
N THR A 141 6.81 -9.71 -11.88
CA THR A 141 5.45 -10.18 -12.12
C THR A 141 5.53 -11.43 -12.97
N ILE A 142 5.14 -12.56 -12.40
CA ILE A 142 5.06 -13.84 -13.10
C ILE A 142 3.64 -14.02 -13.61
N SER A 143 3.51 -14.59 -14.81
CA SER A 143 2.20 -14.89 -15.38
C SER A 143 1.79 -16.32 -15.03
N PRO A 144 0.49 -16.61 -14.85
CA PRO A 144 0.00 -17.96 -14.56
C PRO A 144 0.46 -19.01 -15.59
N SER A 145 0.77 -18.56 -16.81
CA SER A 145 1.24 -19.40 -17.91
C SER A 145 2.75 -19.70 -17.89
N ASN A 146 3.55 -18.98 -17.09
CA ASN A 146 5.01 -19.07 -17.16
C ASN A 146 5.70 -18.86 -15.80
N TYR A 147 5.30 -19.65 -14.81
CA TYR A 147 5.88 -19.65 -13.46
C TYR A 147 6.44 -21.04 -13.12
N VAL A 148 7.31 -21.09 -12.11
CA VAL A 148 7.79 -22.34 -11.52
C VAL A 148 7.59 -22.29 -10.00
N ALA A 149 6.96 -23.31 -9.43
CA ALA A 149 6.80 -23.43 -7.98
C ALA A 149 7.83 -24.42 -7.43
N HIS A 150 8.66 -23.97 -6.48
CA HIS A 150 9.64 -24.79 -5.77
C HIS A 150 9.49 -24.56 -4.26
N GLU A 151 9.28 -25.62 -3.47
CA GLU A 151 9.10 -25.56 -2.01
C GLU A 151 8.00 -24.57 -1.54
N GLY A 152 6.90 -24.46 -2.29
CA GLY A 152 5.79 -23.54 -1.97
C GLY A 152 6.10 -22.06 -2.25
N ARG A 153 7.21 -21.77 -2.93
CA ARG A 153 7.60 -20.43 -3.37
C ARG A 153 7.54 -20.32 -4.88
N LEU A 154 7.19 -19.14 -5.37
CA LEU A 154 7.00 -18.88 -6.78
C LEU A 154 8.24 -18.20 -7.38
N TYR A 155 8.71 -18.76 -8.48
CA TYR A 155 9.89 -18.30 -9.22
C TYR A 155 9.52 -18.04 -10.69
N CYS A 156 10.18 -17.06 -11.31
CA CYS A 156 10.16 -16.94 -12.77
C CYS A 156 11.14 -17.96 -13.36
N ARG A 157 10.96 -18.35 -14.63
CA ARG A 157 11.88 -19.28 -15.31
C ARG A 157 13.35 -18.83 -15.19
N HIS A 158 13.60 -17.53 -15.34
CA HIS A 158 14.94 -16.98 -15.26
C HIS A 158 15.59 -17.17 -13.89
N HIS A 159 14.91 -16.78 -12.80
CA HIS A 159 15.42 -16.97 -11.44
C HIS A 159 15.45 -18.45 -11.03
N HIS A 160 14.52 -19.26 -11.52
CA HIS A 160 14.53 -20.70 -11.26
C HIS A 160 15.77 -21.37 -11.89
N THR A 161 16.11 -21.05 -13.14
CA THR A 161 17.32 -21.55 -13.80
C THR A 161 18.59 -21.08 -13.08
N GLN A 162 18.63 -19.83 -12.59
CA GLN A 162 19.76 -19.34 -11.79
C GLN A 162 19.92 -20.11 -10.47
N LEU A 163 18.82 -20.35 -9.75
CA LEU A 163 18.81 -21.09 -8.49
C LEU A 163 19.26 -22.55 -8.65
N ILE A 164 18.82 -23.22 -9.72
CA ILE A 164 19.26 -24.59 -10.02
C ILE A 164 20.77 -24.61 -10.32
N ARG A 165 21.26 -23.64 -11.08
CA ARG A 165 22.68 -23.53 -11.43
C ARG A 165 23.58 -23.31 -10.21
N GLU A 166 23.13 -22.52 -9.23
CA GLU A 166 23.89 -22.28 -8.00
C GLU A 166 23.80 -23.44 -6.99
N LYS A 167 22.65 -24.12 -6.90
CA LYS A 167 22.42 -25.16 -5.87
C LYS A 167 22.78 -26.59 -6.29
N GLY A 168 23.05 -26.86 -7.57
CA GLY A 168 23.60 -28.15 -8.03
C GLY A 168 22.81 -29.41 -7.65
N ASN A 169 21.53 -29.30 -7.27
CA ASN A 169 20.72 -30.44 -6.83
C ASN A 169 19.96 -31.02 -8.04
N LEU A 170 20.60 -31.98 -8.69
CA LEU A 170 20.09 -32.73 -9.83
C LEU A 170 19.32 -33.94 -9.31
N SER A 171 18.10 -33.77 -8.79
CA SER A 171 17.30 -34.90 -8.29
C SER A 171 15.78 -34.73 -8.27
N GLN A 172 15.22 -33.63 -8.75
CA GLN A 172 13.76 -33.49 -8.91
C GLN A 172 13.43 -32.86 -10.25
N LEU A 173 13.89 -33.55 -11.30
CA LEU A 173 13.24 -33.53 -12.58
C LEU A 173 12.03 -34.48 -12.43
N GLU A 174 10.91 -34.08 -13.03
CA GLU A 174 9.65 -34.84 -13.18
C GLU A 174 8.58 -34.60 -12.11
N GLY A 175 7.41 -34.15 -12.61
CA GLY A 175 6.17 -34.14 -11.85
C GLY A 175 5.34 -32.85 -11.93
N ASP A 176 5.08 -32.33 -13.14
CA ASP A 176 3.71 -31.98 -13.56
C ASP A 176 3.72 -31.66 -15.07
N GLN A 177 3.85 -32.71 -15.89
CA GLN A 177 3.34 -32.63 -17.25
C GLN A 177 1.81 -32.65 -17.13
N HIS A 178 1.21 -31.54 -17.52
CA HIS A 178 -0.23 -31.41 -17.68
C HIS A 178 -0.69 -32.47 -18.70
N ASP A 179 -1.42 -33.47 -18.22
CA ASP A 179 -2.26 -34.30 -19.06
C ASP A 179 -3.25 -33.38 -19.77
N LYS A 180 -3.00 -33.18 -21.06
CA LYS A 180 -3.98 -32.75 -22.04
C LYS A 180 -4.20 -33.96 -22.94
N GLU A 181 -5.15 -34.82 -22.61
CA GLU A 181 -5.89 -35.51 -23.64
C GLU A 181 -7.38 -35.16 -23.58
N VAL A 182 -7.76 -34.43 -24.62
CA VAL A 182 -9.12 -34.29 -25.13
C VAL A 182 -9.50 -35.63 -25.74
N ALA A 183 -10.55 -36.25 -25.22
CA ALA A 183 -11.51 -37.05 -25.97
C ALA A 183 -12.84 -37.11 -25.19
#